data_AF-A0A5C8AEN6-F1
#
_entry.id   AF-A0A5C8AEN6-F1
#
_cell.length_a   1.000
_cell.length_b   1.000
_cell.length_c   1.000
_cell.angle_alpha   90.00
_cell.angle_beta   90.00
_cell.angle_gamma   90.00
#
_symmetry.space_group_name_H-M   'P 1'
#
loop_
_entity.id
_entity.type
_entity.pdbx_description
1 polymer ?
#
loop_
_entity_poly.entity_id
_entity_poly.type
_entity_poly.pdbx_seq_one_letter_code
_entity_poly.pdbx_strand_id
1 'polypeptide(L)'
;MKKLSLIGFVLGLGALLFGLYLMLVIVPAAEIAEKDMDRISAENPIGSSSTPLYEIPEYQAAFDAFDKPVELGTILLIFSIVPFLMCVYPAIKKNLLGILGLVMSLAAFFIAAAYGTHMFS
;
A
#
# COMPACT_ATOMS: atom_id res chain seq x y z
N MET A 1 29.87 7.03 5.13
CA MET A 1 29.03 6.39 6.18
C MET A 1 27.82 7.24 6.56
N LYS A 2 28.00 8.46 7.10
CA LYS A 2 26.86 9.34 7.47
C LYS A 2 25.88 9.63 6.32
N LYS A 3 26.39 9.87 5.10
CA LYS A 3 25.55 10.14 3.91
C LYS A 3 24.68 8.94 3.53
N LEU A 4 25.24 7.72 3.53
CA LEU A 4 24.49 6.50 3.21
C LEU A 4 23.42 6.19 4.28
N SER A 5 23.76 6.31 5.56
CA SER A 5 22.78 6.13 6.64
C SER A 5 21.68 7.19 6.63
N LEU A 6 22.00 8.42 6.22
CA LEU A 6 21.02 9.50 6.09
C LEU A 6 20.06 9.24 4.93
N ILE A 7 20.57 8.88 3.75
CA ILE A 7 19.73 8.58 2.58
C ILE A 7 18.81 7.39 2.89
N GLY A 8 19.36 6.30 3.42
CA GLY A 8 18.57 5.13 3.79
C GLY A 8 17.53 5.43 4.88
N PHE A 9 17.87 6.30 5.85
CA PHE A 9 16.91 6.76 6.85
C PHE A 9 15.77 7.58 6.24
N VAL A 10 16.07 8.55 5.36
CA VAL A 10 15.05 9.39 4.72
C VAL A 10 14.12 8.56 3.84
N LEU A 11 14.68 7.65 3.04
CA LEU A 11 13.91 6.75 2.19
C LEU A 11 13.07 5.77 3.03
N GLY A 12 13.63 5.23 4.12
CA GLY A 12 12.91 4.35 5.04
C GLY A 12 11.78 5.06 5.78
N LEU A 13 11.97 6.33 6.16
CA LEU A 13 10.92 7.16 6.72
C LEU A 13 9.82 7.43 5.69
N GLY A 14 10.18 7.73 4.45
CA GLY A 14 9.23 7.88 3.35
C GLY A 14 8.42 6.61 3.09
N ALA A 15 9.08 5.45 3.07
CA ALA A 15 8.41 4.15 2.93
C ALA A 15 7.45 3.89 4.09
N LEU A 16 7.85 4.19 5.34
CA LEU A 16 6.96 4.02 6.49
C LEU A 16 5.76 4.95 6.43
N LEU A 17 5.95 6.24 6.11
CA LEU A 17 4.85 7.19 5.97
C LEU A 17 3.88 6.76 4.86
N PHE A 18 4.40 6.26 3.74
CA PHE A 18 3.57 5.73 2.66
C PHE A 18 2.84 4.45 3.09
N GLY A 19 3.48 3.55 3.84
CA GLY A 19 2.81 2.38 4.44
C GLY A 19 1.69 2.77 5.41
N LEU A 20 1.93 3.75 6.26
CA LEU A 20 0.89 4.27 7.16
C LEU A 20 -0.27 4.90 6.39
N TYR A 21 0.01 5.62 5.30
CA TYR A 21 -1.03 6.15 4.42
C TYR A 21 -1.85 5.03 3.76
N LEU A 22 -1.19 3.96 3.28
CA LEU A 22 -1.86 2.79 2.74
C LEU A 22 -2.80 2.16 3.79
N MET A 23 -2.28 1.87 4.98
CA MET A 23 -3.02 1.21 6.05
C MET A 23 -4.16 2.05 6.65
N LEU A 24 -3.95 3.35 6.83
CA LEU A 24 -4.87 4.21 7.57
C LEU A 24 -5.86 4.98 6.68
N VAL A 25 -5.57 5.13 5.39
CA VAL A 25 -6.40 5.92 4.47
C VAL A 25 -6.91 5.06 3.33
N ILE A 26 -6.02 4.37 2.62
CA ILE A 26 -6.40 3.65 1.39
C ILE A 26 -7.20 2.39 1.71
N VAL A 27 -6.76 1.59 2.67
CA VAL A 27 -7.46 0.35 3.06
C VAL A 27 -8.89 0.63 3.56
N PRO A 28 -9.13 1.57 4.50
CA PRO A 28 -10.50 1.90 4.90
C PRO A 28 -11.35 2.46 3.75
N ALA A 29 -10.75 3.21 2.81
CA ALA A 29 -11.46 3.72 1.65
C ALA A 29 -11.90 2.58 0.71
N ALA A 30 -11.08 1.54 0.55
CA ALA A 30 -11.42 0.35 -0.23
C ALA A 30 -12.57 -0.44 0.40
N GLU A 31 -12.62 -0.58 1.73
CA GLU A 31 -13.74 -1.22 2.42
C GLU A 31 -15.07 -0.46 2.24
N ILE A 32 -15.02 0.87 2.12
CA ILE A 32 -16.21 1.68 1.79
C ILE A 32 -16.61 1.44 0.34
N ALA A 33 -15.62 1.43 -0.57
CA ALA A 33 -15.86 1.21 -1.99
C ALA A 33 -16.44 -0.18 -2.28
N GLU A 34 -16.00 -1.22 -1.57
CA GLU A 34 -16.58 -2.57 -1.65
C GLU A 34 -18.08 -2.57 -1.29
N LYS A 35 -18.46 -1.87 -0.21
CA LYS A 35 -19.88 -1.74 0.19
C LYS A 35 -20.70 -0.98 -0.85
N ASP A 36 -20.12 0.03 -1.49
CA ASP A 36 -20.79 0.75 -2.58
C ASP A 36 -20.96 -0.15 -3.82
N MET A 37 -19.95 -0.96 -4.16
CA MET A 37 -20.05 -1.95 -5.22
C MET A 37 -21.16 -2.97 -4.94
N ASP A 38 -21.25 -3.50 -3.72
CA ASP A 38 -22.30 -4.43 -3.30
C ASP A 38 -23.69 -3.80 -3.41
N ARG A 39 -23.83 -2.55 -2.95
CA ARG A 39 -25.09 -1.80 -3.02
C ARG A 39 -25.52 -1.59 -4.48
N ILE A 40 -24.61 -1.11 -5.33
CA ILE A 40 -24.90 -0.85 -6.75
C ILE A 40 -25.24 -2.15 -7.49
N SER A 41 -24.53 -3.24 -7.17
CA SER A 41 -24.81 -4.58 -7.71
C SER A 41 -26.20 -5.08 -7.32
N ALA A 42 -26.62 -4.84 -6.07
CA ALA A 42 -27.95 -5.21 -5.59
C ALA A 42 -29.06 -4.36 -6.24
N GLU A 43 -28.79 -3.09 -6.52
CA GLU A 43 -29.70 -2.18 -7.22
C GLU A 43 -29.80 -2.48 -8.73
N ASN A 44 -28.77 -3.11 -9.32
CA ASN A 44 -28.69 -3.44 -10.74
C ASN A 44 -28.46 -4.96 -10.96
N PRO A 45 -29.43 -5.82 -10.58
CA PRO A 45 -29.27 -7.26 -10.69
C PRO A 45 -29.07 -7.69 -12.15
N ILE A 46 -28.31 -8.77 -12.36
CA ILE A 46 -27.97 -9.30 -13.68
C ILE A 46 -29.25 -9.53 -14.50
N GLY A 47 -29.35 -8.87 -15.66
CA GLY A 47 -30.51 -8.94 -16.55
C GLY A 47 -31.59 -7.86 -16.33
N SER A 48 -31.41 -6.96 -15.36
CA SER A 48 -32.34 -5.84 -15.12
C SER A 48 -32.13 -4.63 -16.03
N SER A 49 -30.92 -4.48 -16.60
CA SER A 49 -30.58 -3.40 -17.52
C SER A 49 -29.76 -3.93 -18.70
N SER A 50 -29.81 -3.22 -19.83
CA SER A 50 -28.96 -3.50 -20.99
C SER A 50 -27.51 -3.06 -20.80
N THR A 51 -27.25 -2.29 -19.75
CA THR A 51 -25.94 -1.69 -19.45
C THR A 51 -25.18 -2.61 -18.49
N PRO A 52 -24.03 -3.14 -18.88
CA PRO A 52 -23.19 -3.94 -17.99
C PRO A 52 -22.82 -3.17 -16.72
N LEU A 53 -22.68 -3.88 -15.60
CA LEU A 53 -22.41 -3.28 -14.29
C LEU A 53 -21.12 -2.44 -14.27
N TYR A 54 -20.08 -2.88 -14.99
CA TYR A 54 -18.81 -2.17 -15.11
C TYR A 54 -18.89 -0.88 -15.96
N GLU A 55 -19.95 -0.71 -16.75
CA GLU A 55 -20.19 0.53 -17.50
C GLU A 55 -20.93 1.59 -16.66
N ILE A 56 -21.42 1.22 -15.47
CA ILE A 56 -22.00 2.17 -14.53
C ILE A 56 -20.86 3.00 -13.93
N PRO A 57 -20.81 4.33 -14.14
CA PRO A 57 -19.68 5.15 -13.72
C PRO A 57 -19.38 5.07 -12.22
N GLU A 58 -20.43 4.94 -11.40
CA GLU A 58 -20.33 4.83 -9.94
C GLU A 58 -19.70 3.49 -9.54
N TYR A 59 -20.07 2.39 -10.22
CA TYR A 59 -19.49 1.08 -9.97
C TYR A 59 -18.00 1.06 -10.37
N GLN A 60 -17.66 1.63 -11.53
CA GLN A 60 -16.27 1.71 -11.96
C GLN A 60 -15.42 2.54 -10.99
N ALA A 61 -15.92 3.68 -10.53
CA ALA A 61 -15.21 4.52 -9.56
C ALA A 61 -14.99 3.80 -8.22
N ALA A 62 -15.97 3.01 -7.77
CA ALA A 62 -15.84 2.20 -6.56
C ALA A 62 -14.85 1.04 -6.78
N PHE A 63 -14.91 0.36 -7.92
CA PHE A 63 -13.95 -0.69 -8.28
C PHE A 63 -12.51 -0.17 -8.32
N ASP A 64 -12.27 0.98 -8.96
CA ASP A 64 -10.95 1.61 -9.00
C ASP A 64 -10.44 2.00 -7.61
N ALA A 65 -11.33 2.36 -6.68
CA ALA A 65 -10.97 2.65 -5.30
C ALA A 65 -10.69 1.38 -4.49
N PHE A 66 -11.42 0.30 -4.77
CA PHE A 66 -11.25 -1.01 -4.16
C PHE A 66 -9.91 -1.67 -4.53
N ASP A 67 -9.42 -1.48 -5.76
CA ASP A 67 -8.18 -2.13 -6.24
C ASP A 67 -6.89 -1.39 -5.81
N LYS A 68 -7.00 -0.10 -5.43
CA LYS A 68 -5.86 0.74 -5.01
C LYS A 68 -4.97 0.18 -3.89
N PRO A 69 -5.48 -0.48 -2.84
CA PRO A 69 -4.62 -1.06 -1.80
C PRO A 69 -3.60 -2.05 -2.38
N VAL A 70 -4.03 -2.87 -3.34
CA VAL A 70 -3.16 -3.88 -3.97
C VAL A 70 -2.10 -3.23 -4.83
N GLU A 71 -2.50 -2.27 -5.67
CA GLU A 71 -1.59 -1.54 -6.55
C GLU A 71 -0.51 -0.79 -5.75
N LEU A 72 -0.94 0.03 -4.78
CA LEU A 72 -0.04 0.84 -3.96
C LEU A 72 0.79 -0.03 -3.02
N GLY A 73 0.22 -1.11 -2.49
CA GLY A 73 0.94 -2.09 -1.67
C GLY A 73 2.06 -2.77 -2.45
N THR A 74 1.82 -3.17 -3.70
CA THR A 74 2.83 -3.77 -4.57
C THR A 74 4.00 -2.82 -4.81
N ILE A 75 3.70 -1.55 -5.11
CA ILE A 75 4.72 -0.51 -5.31
C ILE A 75 5.54 -0.31 -4.03
N LEU A 76 4.87 -0.20 -2.88
CA LEU A 76 5.52 -0.02 -1.59
C LEU A 76 6.40 -1.22 -1.20
N LEU A 77 6.02 -2.44 -1.59
CA LEU A 77 6.79 -3.64 -1.32
C LEU A 77 8.16 -3.59 -2.01
N ILE A 78 8.20 -3.16 -3.28
CA ILE A 78 9.45 -2.95 -4.01
C ILE A 78 10.22 -1.76 -3.42
N PHE A 79 9.51 -0.67 -3.12
CA PHE A 79 10.12 0.57 -2.63
C PHE A 79 10.71 0.45 -1.23
N SER A 80 10.23 -0.46 -0.40
CA SER A 80 10.74 -0.72 0.96
C SER A 80 12.02 -1.57 0.98
N ILE A 81 12.30 -2.36 -0.06
CA ILE A 81 13.52 -3.18 -0.16
C ILE A 81 14.77 -2.31 -0.37
N VAL A 82 14.67 -1.27 -1.19
CA VAL A 82 15.81 -0.37 -1.49
C VAL A 82 16.40 0.30 -0.24
N PRO A 83 15.62 1.03 0.59
CA PRO A 83 16.12 1.65 1.81
C PRO A 83 16.56 0.63 2.85
N PHE A 84 15.91 -0.54 2.90
CA PHE A 84 16.36 -1.65 3.76
C PHE A 84 17.81 -2.03 3.42
N LEU A 85 18.10 -2.34 2.15
CA LEU A 85 19.44 -2.72 1.70
C LEU A 85 20.49 -1.63 1.94
N MET A 86 20.13 -0.36 1.71
CA MET A 86 21.03 0.78 2.00
C MET A 86 21.37 0.93 3.48
N CYS A 87 20.46 0.51 4.36
CA CYS A 87 20.61 0.61 5.81
C CYS A 87 21.31 -0.59 6.46
N VAL A 88 21.40 -1.75 5.79
CA VAL A 88 22.05 -2.96 6.34
C VAL A 88 23.50 -2.69 6.78
N TYR A 89 24.33 -2.16 5.89
CA TYR A 89 25.75 -1.90 6.20
C TYR A 89 25.94 -0.92 7.37
N PRO A 90 25.32 0.29 7.38
CA PRO A 90 25.46 1.19 8.51
C PRO A 90 24.85 0.62 9.80
N ALA A 91 23.80 -0.20 9.74
CA ALA A 91 23.22 -0.86 10.92
C ALA A 91 24.20 -1.87 11.55
N ILE A 92 24.89 -2.69 10.75
CA ILE A 92 25.93 -3.62 11.24
C ILE A 92 27.07 -2.86 11.95
N LYS A 93 27.39 -1.65 11.47
CA LYS A 93 28.35 -0.73 12.11
C LYS A 93 27.79 0.01 13.32
N LYS A 94 26.62 -0.38 13.83
CA LYS A 94 25.93 0.19 14.99
C LYS A 94 25.59 1.69 14.85
N ASN A 95 25.40 2.17 13.62
CA ASN A 95 24.93 3.53 13.39
C ASN A 95 23.42 3.61 13.63
N LEU A 96 23.01 4.44 14.60
CA LEU A 96 21.61 4.61 14.99
C LEU A 96 20.69 4.95 13.79
N LEU A 97 21.11 5.84 12.89
CA LEU A 97 20.29 6.21 11.72
C LEU A 97 20.11 5.04 10.76
N GLY A 98 21.14 4.19 10.60
CA GLY A 98 21.05 2.98 9.81
C GLY A 98 20.09 1.97 10.42
N ILE A 99 20.12 1.79 11.75
CA ILE A 99 19.20 0.91 12.47
C ILE A 99 17.75 1.40 12.32
N LEU A 100 17.50 2.69 12.56
CA LEU A 100 16.17 3.28 12.40
C LEU A 100 15.65 3.13 10.97
N GLY A 101 16.47 3.48 9.97
CA GLY A 101 16.11 3.31 8.56
C GLY A 101 15.76 1.85 8.21
N LEU A 102 16.52 0.89 8.74
CA LEU A 102 16.26 -0.53 8.53
C LEU A 102 14.92 -0.96 9.15
N VAL A 103 14.66 -0.59 10.41
CA VAL A 103 13.41 -0.94 11.11
C VAL A 103 12.19 -0.32 10.42
N MET A 104 12.27 0.96 10.03
CA MET A 104 11.18 1.63 9.31
C MET A 104 10.88 0.97 7.97
N SER A 105 11.93 0.62 7.21
CA SER A 105 11.79 -0.06 5.93
C SER A 105 11.18 -1.45 6.09
N LEU A 106 11.58 -2.17 7.14
CA LEU A 106 11.03 -3.49 7.45
C LEU A 106 9.55 -3.42 7.85
N ALA A 107 9.17 -2.42 8.67
CA ALA A 107 7.77 -2.19 9.02
C ALA A 107 6.93 -1.85 7.77
N ALA A 108 7.43 -0.96 6.91
CA ALA A 108 6.79 -0.62 5.64
C ALA A 108 6.64 -1.85 4.73
N PHE A 109 7.65 -2.72 4.68
CA PHE A 109 7.59 -3.96 3.92
C PHE A 109 6.47 -4.89 4.40
N PHE A 110 6.30 -5.06 5.72
CA PHE A 110 5.23 -5.91 6.25
C PHE A 110 3.84 -5.32 6.00
N ILE A 111 3.68 -3.99 6.12
CA ILE A 111 2.43 -3.31 5.76
C ILE A 111 2.13 -3.54 4.27
N ALA A 112 3.15 -3.35 3.41
CA ALA A 112 3.02 -3.56 1.98
C ALA A 112 2.69 -5.01 1.62
N ALA A 113 3.30 -5.99 2.30
CA ALA A 113 3.01 -7.40 2.08
C ALA A 113 1.56 -7.74 2.47
N ALA A 114 1.07 -7.17 3.58
CA ALA A 114 -0.29 -7.39 4.05
C ALA A 114 -1.37 -6.89 3.08
N TYR A 115 -1.11 -5.80 2.34
CA TYR A 115 -2.13 -5.18 1.48
C TYR A 115 -1.83 -5.27 -0.03
N GLY A 116 -0.57 -5.49 -0.41
CA GLY A 116 -0.09 -5.53 -1.79
C GLY A 116 0.04 -6.94 -2.37
N THR A 117 -0.04 -7.97 -1.53
CA THR A 117 -0.22 -9.34 -2.01
C THR A 117 -1.67 -9.69 -1.72
N HIS A 118 -2.39 -10.26 -2.67
CA HIS A 118 -3.79 -10.72 -2.52
C HIS A 118 -3.98 -11.82 -1.44
N MET A 119 -3.03 -11.97 -0.51
CA MET A 119 -3.05 -12.94 0.57
C MET A 119 -4.10 -12.62 1.64
N PHE A 120 -4.66 -11.40 1.66
CA PHE A 120 -5.64 -10.96 2.66
C PHE A 120 -6.87 -10.25 2.06
N SER A 121 -7.05 -10.26 0.73
CA SER A 121 -8.29 -9.82 0.05
C SER A 121 -9.23 -11.01 -0.16
#